data_AF-A0A8J6NWC1-F1
#
_entry.id   AF-A0A8J6NWC1-F1
#
_cell.length_a   1.000
_cell.length_b   1.000
_cell.length_c   1.000
_cell.angle_alpha   90.00
_cell.angle_beta   90.00
_cell.angle_gamma   90.00
#
_symmetry.space_group_name_H-M   'P 1'
#
loop_
_entity.id
_entity.type
_entity.pdbx_description
1 polymer ?
#
loop_
_entity_poly.entity_id
_entity_poly.type
_entity_poly.pdbx_seq_one_letter_code
_entity_poly.pdbx_strand_id
1 'polypeptide(L)'
;MKNDNETKPDLEDYRGFFELETKLGKADSFVLGSYFRWAHEGASLQLDLTYPIHRFPFQMLDVYFQVQYVNSLAESLINFRERTEVVRLGLAIVC
;
A
#
# COMPACT_ATOMS: atom_id res chain seq x y z
N MET A 1 -35.08 -26.03 21.47
CA MET A 1 -35.56 -24.91 20.64
C MET A 1 -34.61 -23.75 20.88
N LYS A 2 -34.02 -23.24 19.79
CA LYS A 2 -33.05 -22.12 19.67
C LYS A 2 -31.59 -22.37 20.10
N ASN A 3 -30.78 -22.73 19.10
CA ASN A 3 -29.35 -22.43 19.03
C ASN A 3 -29.20 -20.91 18.95
N ASP A 4 -28.56 -20.30 19.93
CA ASP A 4 -28.12 -18.91 19.87
C ASP A 4 -26.70 -18.89 19.29
N ASN A 5 -26.64 -19.09 17.97
CA ASN A 5 -25.43 -18.84 17.21
C ASN A 5 -25.49 -17.36 16.85
N GLU A 6 -25.00 -16.53 17.77
CA GLU A 6 -24.91 -15.07 17.63
C GLU A 6 -24.37 -14.72 16.26
N THR A 7 -25.30 -14.28 15.41
CA THR A 7 -25.07 -13.76 14.08
C THR A 7 -24.13 -12.57 14.22
N LYS A 8 -22.86 -12.77 13.89
CA LYS A 8 -21.96 -11.68 13.47
C LYS A 8 -22.01 -11.64 11.94
N PRO A 9 -23.05 -11.06 11.31
CA PRO A 9 -22.98 -10.80 9.89
C PRO A 9 -21.99 -9.65 9.67
N ASP A 10 -21.34 -9.62 8.50
CA ASP A 10 -20.72 -8.43 7.93
C ASP A 10 -19.29 -8.02 8.31
N LEU A 11 -18.46 -8.92 8.83
CA LEU A 11 -16.99 -8.69 8.78
C LEU A 11 -16.34 -9.14 7.46
N GLU A 12 -17.09 -9.83 6.60
CA GLU A 12 -16.64 -10.28 5.28
C GLU A 12 -16.84 -9.22 4.19
N ASP A 13 -17.88 -8.36 4.28
CA ASP A 13 -18.13 -7.33 3.26
C ASP A 13 -17.14 -6.14 3.36
N TYR A 14 -16.60 -5.87 4.54
CA TYR A 14 -15.60 -4.80 4.75
C TYR A 14 -14.18 -5.14 4.29
N ARG A 15 -13.91 -6.43 4.04
CA ARG A 15 -12.62 -6.89 3.52
C ARG A 15 -12.79 -7.22 2.05
N GLY A 16 -12.63 -6.16 1.22
CA GLY A 16 -12.71 -6.25 -0.23
C GLY A 16 -12.23 -7.57 -0.81
N PHE A 17 -13.10 -8.16 -1.64
CA PHE A 17 -13.05 -9.51 -2.20
C PHE A 17 -11.75 -9.86 -2.92
N PHE A 18 -10.93 -8.88 -3.28
CA PHE A 18 -9.74 -9.08 -4.08
C PHE A 18 -8.60 -8.13 -3.71
N GLU A 19 -7.46 -8.71 -3.36
CA GLU A 19 -6.21 -8.01 -3.12
C GLU A 19 -5.12 -8.61 -4.01
N LEU A 20 -4.41 -7.76 -4.74
CA LEU A 20 -3.32 -8.13 -5.61
C LEU A 20 -2.10 -7.29 -5.25
N GLU A 21 -1.11 -7.95 -4.65
CA GLU A 21 0.21 -7.38 -4.45
C GLU A 21 1.18 -7.96 -5.48
N THR A 22 1.95 -7.09 -6.13
CA THR A 22 3.04 -7.48 -7.04
C THR A 22 4.28 -6.69 -6.68
N LYS A 23 5.37 -7.38 -6.38
CA LYS A 23 6.67 -6.78 -6.10
C LYS A 23 7.67 -7.27 -7.14
N LEU A 24 8.25 -6.32 -7.87
CA LEU A 24 9.27 -6.53 -8.87
C LEU A 24 10.50 -5.75 -8.43
N GLY A 25 11.58 -6.46 -8.11
CA GLY A 25 12.78 -5.79 -7.65
C GLY A 25 14.02 -6.64 -7.85
N LYS A 26 15.16 -5.96 -7.94
CA LYS A 26 16.47 -6.59 -7.96
C LYS A 26 17.13 -6.34 -6.61
N ALA A 27 17.67 -7.39 -5.99
CA ALA A 27 18.22 -7.33 -4.61
C ALA A 27 19.25 -6.21 -4.38
N ASP A 28 19.97 -5.78 -5.43
CA ASP A 28 21.02 -4.76 -5.37
C ASP A 28 20.64 -3.42 -6.01
N SER A 29 19.38 -3.21 -6.39
CA SER A 29 18.97 -2.01 -7.13
C SER A 29 17.54 -1.61 -6.77
N PHE A 30 16.70 -1.38 -7.77
CA PHE A 30 15.35 -0.87 -7.58
C PHE A 30 14.36 -1.96 -7.15
N VAL A 31 13.37 -1.54 -6.37
CA VAL A 31 12.20 -2.34 -6.02
C VAL A 31 10.96 -1.53 -6.36
N LEU A 32 10.11 -2.09 -7.21
CA LEU A 32 8.81 -1.57 -7.56
C LEU A 32 7.74 -2.49 -6.96
N GLY A 33 6.94 -1.96 -6.05
CA GLY A 33 5.73 -2.57 -5.54
C GLY A 33 4.51 -1.95 -6.22
N SER A 34 3.56 -2.79 -6.58
CA SER A 34 2.20 -2.39 -6.89
C SER A 34 1.27 -3.17 -6.00
N TYR A 35 0.34 -2.46 -5.38
CA TYR A 35 -0.66 -3.02 -4.52
C TYR A 35 -2.01 -2.50 -4.99
N PHE A 36 -2.86 -3.42 -5.43
CA PHE A 36 -4.19 -3.11 -5.90
C PHE A 36 -5.20 -3.87 -5.05
N ARG A 37 -6.18 -3.15 -4.51
CA ARG A 37 -7.23 -3.72 -3.70
C ARG A 37 -8.57 -3.29 -4.24
N TRP A 38 -9.46 -4.24 -4.47
CA TRP A 38 -10.83 -3.98 -4.90
C TRP A 38 -11.78 -4.41 -3.78
N ALA A 39 -12.52 -3.45 -3.24
CA ALA A 39 -13.60 -3.67 -2.29
C ALA A 39 -14.96 -3.25 -2.85
N HIS A 40 -16.04 -3.74 -2.24
CA HIS A 40 -17.41 -3.39 -2.61
C HIS A 40 -17.63 -1.86 -2.58
N GLU A 41 -16.98 -1.18 -1.63
CA GLU A 41 -17.06 0.27 -1.44
C GLU A 41 -16.05 1.07 -2.27
N GLY A 42 -15.05 0.44 -2.91
CA GLY A 42 -14.07 1.17 -3.73
C GLY A 42 -12.81 0.41 -4.11
N ALA A 43 -12.11 0.91 -5.14
CA ALA A 43 -10.81 0.42 -5.56
C ALA A 43 -9.67 1.30 -5.00
N SER A 44 -8.67 0.68 -4.42
CA SER A 44 -7.45 1.32 -3.95
C SER A 44 -6.27 0.84 -4.77
N LEU A 45 -5.49 1.77 -5.28
CA LEU A 45 -4.24 1.52 -5.97
C LEU A 45 -3.11 2.18 -5.18
N GLN A 46 -2.05 1.43 -4.95
CA GLN A 46 -0.83 1.92 -4.36
C GLN A 46 0.35 1.45 -5.21
N LEU A 47 1.27 2.37 -5.47
CA LEU A 47 2.51 2.13 -6.18
C LEU A 47 3.66 2.60 -5.31
N ASP A 48 4.62 1.72 -5.08
CA ASP A 48 5.80 1.97 -4.28
C ASP A 48 7.02 1.78 -5.17
N LEU A 49 7.92 2.75 -5.19
CA LEU A 49 9.18 2.66 -5.91
C LEU A 49 10.29 3.00 -4.93
N THR A 50 11.23 2.08 -4.76
CA THR A 50 12.44 2.28 -3.97
C THR A 50 13.65 2.16 -4.86
N TYR A 51 14.54 3.14 -4.81
CA TYR A 51 15.77 3.19 -5.61
C TYR A 51 16.98 3.52 -4.73
N PRO A 52 18.02 2.68 -4.67
CA PRO A 52 19.26 3.00 -3.99
C PRO A 52 20.02 4.06 -4.79
N ILE A 53 20.14 5.27 -4.24
CA ILE A 53 20.81 6.38 -4.92
C ILE A 53 22.33 6.17 -4.94
N HIS A 54 22.92 5.78 -3.80
CA HIS A 54 24.37 5.67 -3.66
C HIS A 54 24.72 4.51 -2.73
N ARG A 55 25.55 3.60 -3.26
CA ARG A 55 26.48 2.78 -2.49
C ARG A 55 27.83 3.47 -2.54
N PHE A 56 28.13 4.33 -1.58
CA PHE A 56 29.45 4.94 -1.55
C PHE A 56 30.52 3.84 -1.37
N PRO A 57 31.70 3.95 -2.02
CA PRO A 57 32.80 2.99 -1.85
C PRO A 57 33.34 2.93 -0.40
N PHE A 58 32.87 3.81 0.47
CA PHE A 58 33.13 3.83 1.91
C PHE A 58 32.13 3.01 2.74
N GLN A 59 31.29 2.15 2.16
CA GLN A 59 30.47 1.09 2.81
C GLN A 59 29.61 1.45 4.06
N MET A 60 29.57 2.72 4.47
CA MET A 60 28.98 3.16 5.74
C MET A 60 27.65 3.86 5.57
N LEU A 61 27.23 4.18 4.34
CA LEU A 61 26.02 4.95 4.06
C LEU A 61 25.33 4.39 2.82
N ASP A 62 24.22 3.68 3.04
CA ASP A 62 23.29 3.29 2.00
C ASP A 62 22.09 4.25 2.01
N VAL A 63 21.94 5.01 0.92
CA VAL A 63 20.85 5.97 0.75
C VAL A 63 19.83 5.40 -0.22
N TYR A 64 18.59 5.26 0.24
CA TYR A 64 17.45 4.82 -0.55
C TYR A 64 16.47 5.95 -0.75
N PHE A 65 16.11 6.19 -2.01
CA PHE A 65 15.00 7.04 -2.37
C PHE A 65 13.74 6.22 -2.46
N GLN A 66 12.65 6.73 -1.90
CA GLN A 66 11.36 6.08 -1.89
C GLN A 66 10.31 7.03 -2.45
N VAL A 67 9.50 6.53 -3.36
CA VAL A 67 8.35 7.23 -3.93
C VAL A 67 7.17 6.32 -3.74
N GLN A 68 6.17 6.79 -3.01
CA GLN A 68 4.94 6.07 -2.78
C GLN A 68 3.78 6.91 -3.31
N TYR A 69 3.05 6.36 -4.26
CA TYR A 69 1.84 6.94 -4.82
C TYR A 69 0.65 6.12 -4.35
N VAL A 70 -0.24 6.72 -3.55
CA VAL A 70 -1.45 6.08 -3.05
C VAL A 70 -2.65 6.79 -3.64
N ASN A 71 -3.53 6.00 -4.23
CA ASN A 71 -4.79 6.44 -4.79
C ASN A 71 -5.89 5.54 -4.26
N SER A 72 -6.51 5.97 -3.16
CA SER A 72 -7.57 5.21 -2.53
C SER A 72 -8.91 5.89 -2.76
N LEU A 73 -9.85 5.16 -3.36
CA LEU A 73 -11.27 5.44 -3.22
C LEU A 73 -11.73 4.87 -1.87
N ALA A 74 -11.22 5.46 -0.79
CA ALA A 74 -11.81 5.25 0.52
C ALA A 74 -12.89 6.32 0.67
N GLU A 75 -14.15 5.93 0.54
CA GLU A 75 -15.26 6.78 0.96
C GLU A 75 -15.03 7.08 2.44
N SER A 76 -14.56 8.29 2.74
CA SER A 76 -14.39 8.75 4.11
C SER A 76 -15.75 8.62 4.79
N LEU A 77 -15.83 7.81 5.85
CA LEU A 77 -17.06 7.48 6.60
C LEU A 77 -17.85 8.71 7.11
N ILE A 78 -17.38 9.93 6.86
CA ILE A 78 -18.00 11.17 7.32
C ILE A 78 -18.29 12.16 6.18
N ASN A 79 -17.66 12.09 5.00
CA ASN A 79 -17.99 13.00 3.90
C ASN A 79 -17.67 12.41 2.51
N PHE A 80 -18.74 12.17 1.77
CA PHE A 80 -18.89 12.23 0.31
C PHE A 80 -17.60 12.35 -0.52
N ARG A 81 -17.30 11.28 -1.26
CA ARG A 81 -16.89 11.36 -2.68
C ARG A 81 -15.56 12.07 -3.00
N GLU A 82 -14.61 12.14 -2.09
CA GLU A 82 -13.27 12.64 -2.40
C GLU A 82 -12.26 11.50 -2.59
N ARG A 83 -11.75 11.39 -3.82
CA ARG A 83 -10.67 10.47 -4.18
C ARG A 83 -9.41 10.94 -3.46
N THR A 84 -8.88 10.11 -2.55
CA THR A 84 -7.68 10.46 -1.80
C THR A 84 -6.46 10.08 -2.62
N GLU A 85 -5.85 11.08 -3.27
CA GLU A 85 -4.63 10.97 -4.06
C GLU A 85 -3.48 11.56 -3.26
N VAL A 86 -2.53 10.72 -2.85
CA VAL A 86 -1.40 11.11 -2.02
C VAL A 86 -0.11 10.64 -2.68
N VAL A 87 0.82 11.57 -2.89
CA VAL A 87 2.18 11.27 -3.31
C VAL A 87 3.11 11.52 -2.13
N ARG A 88 3.89 10.52 -1.76
CA ARG A 88 4.88 10.58 -0.68
C ARG A 88 6.26 10.35 -1.28
N LEU A 89 7.17 11.24 -0.93
CA LEU A 89 8.58 11.14 -1.29
C LEU A 89 9.36 11.00 0.00
N GLY A 90 10.23 10.00 0.06
CA GLY A 90 11.00 9.63 1.24
C GLY A 90 12.45 9.39 0.89
N LEU A 91 13.31 9.64 1.87
CA LEU A 91 14.71 9.24 1.85
C LEU A 91 14.94 8.39 3.09
N ALA A 92 15.45 7.17 2.90
CA ALA A 92 15.89 6.30 3.97
C ALA A 92 17.42 6.23 3.94
N ILE A 93 18.03 6.40 5.11
CA ILE A 93 19.48 6.36 5.29
C ILE A 93 19.75 5.21 6.24
N VAL A 94 20.59 4.27 5.81
CA VAL A 94 21.07 3.16 6.62
C VAL A 94 22.56 3.40 6.88
N CYS A 95 22.92 3.49 8.17
CA CYS A 95 24.30 3.63 8.68
C CYS A 95 24.76 2.34 9.37
#